data_AF-A0A842MS69-F1
#
_entry.id   AF-A0A842MS69-F1
#
_cell.length_a   1.000
_cell.length_b   1.000
_cell.length_c   1.000
_cell.angle_alpha   90.00
_cell.angle_beta   90.00
_cell.angle_gamma   90.00
#
_symmetry.space_group_name_H-M   'P 1'
#
loop_
_entity.id
_entity.type
_entity.pdbx_description
1 polymer ?
#
loop_
_entity_poly.entity_id
_entity_poly.type
_entity_poly.pdbx_seq_one_letter_code
_entity_poly.pdbx_strand_id
1 'polypeptide(L)'
;MTLYHQLKQCGNPQGAVQMVVSLCQSHTPKEVADIMGISLRWVYTIRKRFQNSGGNLEACLLKRGPSSPMSNRTPKEIEIMVVNLAQETNLGPHRLAIALKRSFGIGSSPYTIRNILRRYGIHCRKFRMKNGNKRYAANLEAFSPLEFWQLDVKYVVDQTALPKEAYASIFKNRLPQYQFTAIDVKTRLRLIAYDHSLSFHNALTFMLLVEAWLRSFGVHHHLFFQTDNGSDGPTP
;
A
#
# COMPACT_ATOMS: atom_id res chain seq x y z
N MET A 1 21.32 -27.57 -23.26
CA MET A 1 20.34 -26.50 -23.53
C MET A 1 20.31 -26.28 -25.02
N THR A 2 19.15 -26.34 -25.69
CA THR A 2 19.08 -26.15 -27.16
C THR A 2 19.06 -24.67 -27.53
N LEU A 3 19.45 -24.34 -28.76
CA LEU A 3 19.53 -22.97 -29.26
C LEU A 3 18.18 -22.24 -29.11
N TYR A 4 17.08 -22.92 -29.42
CA TYR A 4 15.72 -22.39 -29.22
C TYR A 4 15.43 -22.02 -27.76
N HIS A 5 15.85 -22.86 -26.80
CA HIS A 5 15.64 -22.60 -25.38
C HIS A 5 16.51 -21.45 -24.85
N GLN A 6 17.75 -21.32 -25.34
CA GLN A 6 18.63 -20.20 -25.02
C GLN A 6 18.02 -18.88 -25.49
N LEU A 7 17.61 -18.80 -26.77
CA LEU A 7 16.98 -17.60 -27.33
C LEU A 7 15.69 -17.20 -26.58
N LYS A 8 14.91 -18.18 -26.13
CA LYS A 8 13.70 -17.93 -25.34
C LYS A 8 13.99 -17.37 -23.94
N GLN A 9 15.16 -17.66 -23.38
CA GLN A 9 15.58 -17.17 -22.06
C GLN A 9 16.26 -15.80 -22.11
N CYS A 10 16.80 -15.38 -23.26
CA CYS A 10 17.49 -14.11 -23.47
C CYS A 10 16.60 -12.84 -23.41
N GLY A 11 15.41 -12.90 -22.80
CA GLY A 11 14.52 -11.73 -22.64
C GLY A 11 13.74 -11.31 -23.89
N ASN A 12 14.09 -11.81 -25.09
CA ASN A 12 13.31 -11.64 -26.32
C ASN A 12 12.72 -12.97 -26.80
N PRO A 13 11.51 -13.36 -26.35
CA PRO A 13 10.89 -14.62 -26.75
C PRO A 13 10.54 -14.67 -28.25
N GLN A 14 10.42 -13.52 -28.93
CA GLN A 14 10.13 -13.44 -30.37
C GLN A 14 11.34 -13.84 -31.20
N GLY A 15 12.56 -13.60 -30.71
CA GLY A 15 13.81 -13.92 -31.43
C GLY A 15 13.92 -15.40 -31.80
N ALA A 16 13.46 -16.30 -30.93
CA ALA A 16 13.44 -17.74 -31.21
C ALA A 16 12.53 -18.10 -32.38
N VAL A 17 11.37 -17.45 -32.51
CA VAL A 17 10.43 -17.67 -33.62
C VAL A 17 10.94 -17.02 -34.90
N GLN A 18 11.45 -15.80 -34.80
CA GLN A 18 12.02 -15.07 -35.94
C GLN A 18 13.14 -15.86 -36.61
N MET A 19 14.02 -16.46 -35.80
CA MET A 19 15.11 -17.30 -36.32
C MET A 19 14.61 -18.56 -37.01
N VAL A 20 13.58 -19.22 -36.45
CA VAL A 20 12.95 -20.38 -37.12
C VAL A 20 12.35 -19.98 -38.47
N VAL A 21 11.65 -18.84 -38.54
CA VAL A 21 11.00 -18.36 -39.76
C VAL A 21 12.02 -18.00 -40.83
N SER A 22 13.11 -17.31 -40.49
CA SER A 22 14.17 -16.97 -41.46
C SER A 22 14.98 -18.19 -41.91
N LEU A 23 15.27 -19.14 -41.02
CA LEU A 23 15.90 -20.41 -41.40
C LEU A 23 15.03 -21.22 -42.36
N CYS A 24 13.69 -21.18 -42.20
CA CYS A 24 12.78 -21.85 -43.13
C CYS A 24 12.74 -21.26 -44.54
N GLN A 25 13.34 -20.09 -44.78
CA GLN A 25 13.48 -19.51 -46.12
C GLN A 25 14.69 -20.08 -46.89
N SER A 26 15.70 -20.58 -46.18
CA SER A 26 17.00 -20.99 -46.74
C SER A 26 17.29 -22.49 -46.57
N HIS A 27 16.67 -23.15 -45.59
CA HIS A 27 16.94 -24.54 -45.22
C HIS A 27 15.67 -25.38 -45.19
N THR A 28 15.83 -26.70 -45.29
CA THR A 28 14.71 -27.63 -45.16
C THR A 28 14.21 -27.69 -43.71
N PRO A 29 12.92 -27.97 -43.45
CA PRO A 29 12.38 -28.01 -42.09
C PRO A 29 13.09 -28.99 -41.14
N LYS A 30 13.73 -30.03 -41.68
CA LYS A 30 14.53 -30.99 -40.91
C LYS A 30 15.83 -30.36 -40.41
N GLU A 31 16.58 -29.70 -41.30
CA GLU A 31 17.79 -28.96 -40.94
C GLU A 31 17.49 -27.85 -39.94
N VAL A 32 16.37 -27.13 -40.10
CA VAL A 32 15.94 -26.10 -39.13
C VAL A 32 15.68 -26.72 -37.75
N ALA A 33 15.07 -27.89 -37.69
CA ALA A 33 14.80 -28.60 -36.44
C ALA A 33 16.10 -29.01 -35.74
N ASP A 34 17.08 -29.49 -36.50
CA ASP A 34 18.40 -29.88 -36.00
C ASP A 34 19.20 -28.67 -35.51
N ILE A 35 19.28 -27.59 -36.30
CA ILE A 35 19.98 -26.33 -35.95
C ILE A 35 19.40 -25.72 -34.67
N MET A 36 18.08 -25.66 -34.56
CA MET A 36 17.39 -25.02 -33.43
C MET A 36 17.28 -25.95 -32.20
N GLY A 37 17.52 -27.25 -32.38
CA GLY A 37 17.31 -28.29 -31.37
C GLY A 37 15.85 -28.36 -30.91
N ILE A 38 14.91 -28.45 -31.85
CA ILE A 38 13.47 -28.58 -31.61
C ILE A 38 12.88 -29.72 -32.44
N SER A 39 11.64 -30.12 -32.15
CA SER A 39 10.99 -31.14 -32.97
C SER A 39 10.57 -30.60 -34.34
N LEU A 40 10.67 -31.44 -35.38
CA LEU A 40 10.17 -31.12 -36.72
C LEU A 40 8.70 -30.68 -36.72
N ARG A 41 7.87 -31.32 -35.88
CA ARG A 41 6.46 -30.94 -35.67
C ARG A 41 6.31 -29.50 -35.19
N TRP A 42 7.22 -29.04 -34.33
CA TRP A 42 7.21 -27.67 -33.83
C TRP A 42 7.58 -26.65 -34.91
N VAL A 43 8.54 -26.96 -35.78
CA VAL A 43 8.89 -26.14 -36.96
C VAL A 43 7.66 -25.94 -37.86
N TYR A 44 6.97 -27.02 -38.22
CA TYR A 44 5.72 -26.94 -39.00
C TYR A 44 4.62 -26.14 -38.28
N THR A 45 4.51 -26.32 -36.96
CA THR A 45 3.53 -25.58 -36.16
C THR A 45 3.80 -24.08 -36.17
N ILE A 46 5.07 -23.66 -36.01
CA ILE A 46 5.48 -22.25 -36.08
C ILE A 46 5.19 -21.70 -37.48
N ARG A 47 5.62 -22.40 -38.53
CA ARG A 47 5.40 -21.97 -39.92
C ARG A 47 3.91 -21.77 -40.23
N LYS A 48 3.06 -22.71 -39.82
CA LYS A 48 1.61 -22.62 -39.99
C LYS A 48 1.00 -21.45 -39.21
N ARG A 49 1.47 -21.19 -37.99
CA ARG A 49 1.02 -20.03 -37.19
C ARG A 49 1.43 -18.71 -37.84
N PHE A 50 2.66 -18.62 -38.33
CA PHE A 50 3.18 -17.43 -38.98
C PHE A 50 2.36 -17.07 -40.23
N GLN A 51 2.11 -18.06 -41.10
CA GLN A 51 1.27 -17.90 -42.29
C GLN A 51 -0.17 -17.49 -41.96
N ASN A 52 -0.82 -18.18 -41.01
CA ASN A 52 -2.20 -17.87 -40.62
C ASN A 52 -2.36 -16.48 -39.96
N SER A 53 -1.28 -15.93 -39.41
CA SER A 53 -1.29 -14.64 -38.73
C SER A 53 -0.87 -13.46 -39.61
N GLY A 54 -0.60 -13.69 -40.91
CA GLY A 54 -0.12 -12.65 -41.82
C GLY A 54 1.27 -12.11 -41.48
N GLY A 55 2.11 -12.90 -40.80
CA GLY A 55 3.48 -12.51 -40.44
C GLY A 55 3.68 -11.99 -39.02
N ASN A 56 2.69 -12.13 -38.12
CA ASN A 56 2.82 -11.71 -36.73
C ASN A 56 3.61 -12.74 -35.89
N LEU A 57 4.79 -12.33 -35.39
CA LEU A 57 5.68 -13.17 -34.57
C LEU A 57 5.07 -13.51 -33.19
N GLU A 58 4.28 -12.62 -32.58
CA GLU A 58 3.66 -12.86 -31.27
C GLU A 58 2.61 -13.95 -31.33
N ALA A 59 1.82 -13.97 -32.41
CA ALA A 59 0.79 -14.98 -32.64
C ALA A 59 1.36 -16.42 -32.67
N CYS A 60 2.64 -16.57 -33.01
CA CYS A 60 3.33 -17.86 -33.04
C CYS A 60 3.65 -18.40 -31.65
N LEU A 61 3.85 -17.51 -30.66
CA LEU A 61 4.26 -17.84 -29.29
C LEU A 61 3.09 -18.19 -28.36
N LEU A 62 1.89 -17.70 -28.67
CA LEU A 62 0.74 -17.85 -27.78
C LEU A 62 0.34 -19.33 -27.62
N LYS A 63 0.09 -19.74 -26.36
CA LYS A 63 -0.67 -20.96 -26.07
C LYS A 63 -2.10 -20.70 -26.52
N ARG A 64 -2.64 -21.52 -27.43
CA ARG A 64 -4.07 -21.49 -27.72
C ARG A 64 -4.80 -21.90 -26.45
N GLY A 65 -5.59 -20.98 -25.90
CA GLY A 65 -6.60 -21.33 -24.91
C GLY A 65 -7.60 -22.33 -25.48
N PRO A 66 -8.52 -22.86 -24.66
CA PRO A 66 -9.56 -23.77 -25.13
C PRO A 66 -10.35 -23.13 -26.30
N SER A 67 -10.71 -23.95 -27.30
CA SER A 67 -11.39 -23.49 -28.52
C SER A 67 -12.77 -22.90 -28.25
N SER A 68 -13.39 -23.28 -27.14
CA SER A 68 -14.67 -22.77 -26.66
C SER A 68 -14.55 -22.29 -25.22
N PRO A 69 -15.36 -21.31 -24.79
CA PRO A 69 -15.51 -20.98 -23.39
C PRO A 69 -15.97 -22.21 -22.60
N MET A 70 -15.51 -22.31 -21.35
CA MET A 70 -15.96 -23.36 -20.42
C MET A 70 -17.49 -23.30 -20.26
N SER A 71 -18.17 -24.45 -20.23
CA SER A 71 -19.64 -24.54 -20.19
C SER A 71 -20.27 -23.74 -19.04
N ASN A 72 -19.61 -23.71 -17.89
CA ASN A 72 -20.06 -23.00 -16.70
C ASN A 72 -19.64 -21.51 -16.68
N ARG A 73 -19.16 -20.97 -17.80
CA ARG A 73 -18.80 -19.56 -17.89
C ARG A 73 -20.06 -18.71 -17.88
N THR A 74 -20.01 -17.63 -17.11
CA THR A 74 -21.03 -16.58 -17.11
C THR A 74 -21.32 -16.11 -18.55
N PRO A 75 -22.59 -16.00 -18.96
CA PRO A 75 -22.98 -15.45 -20.25
C PRO A 75 -22.34 -14.09 -20.51
N LYS A 76 -21.93 -13.82 -21.76
CA LYS A 76 -21.23 -12.60 -22.14
C LYS A 76 -22.01 -11.33 -21.81
N GLU A 77 -23.33 -11.38 -21.91
CA GLU A 77 -24.23 -10.26 -21.58
C GLU A 77 -24.07 -9.82 -20.12
N ILE A 78 -24.03 -10.78 -19.20
CA ILE A 78 -23.81 -10.53 -17.77
C ILE A 78 -22.37 -10.05 -17.53
N GLU A 79 -21.38 -10.60 -18.24
CA GLU A 79 -19.99 -10.12 -18.14
C GLU A 79 -19.88 -8.64 -18.55
N ILE A 80 -20.52 -8.24 -19.64
CA ILE A 80 -20.53 -6.85 -20.15
C ILE A 80 -21.23 -5.93 -19.14
N MET A 81 -22.37 -6.36 -18.59
CA MET A 81 -23.08 -5.59 -17.57
C MET A 81 -22.19 -5.34 -16.33
N VAL A 82 -21.50 -6.37 -15.85
CA VAL A 82 -20.55 -6.28 -14.72
C VAL A 82 -19.42 -5.29 -15.04
N VAL A 83 -18.88 -5.36 -16.26
CA VAL A 83 -17.80 -4.50 -16.76
C VAL A 83 -18.24 -3.04 -16.79
N ASN A 84 -19.39 -2.74 -17.40
CA ASN A 84 -19.91 -1.37 -17.50
C ASN A 84 -20.16 -0.78 -16.11
N LEU A 85 -20.83 -1.54 -15.24
CA LEU A 85 -21.10 -1.10 -13.87
C LEU A 85 -19.80 -0.83 -13.10
N ALA A 86 -18.77 -1.66 -13.29
CA ALA A 86 -17.47 -1.46 -12.65
C ALA A 86 -16.75 -0.20 -13.15
N GLN A 87 -16.84 0.10 -14.44
CA GLN A 87 -16.24 1.30 -15.03
C GLN A 87 -16.95 2.59 -14.57
N GLU A 88 -18.28 2.57 -14.49
CA GLU A 88 -19.07 3.72 -14.05
C GLU A 88 -18.88 4.02 -12.56
N THR A 89 -18.88 2.98 -11.72
CA THR A 89 -18.96 3.14 -10.26
C THR A 89 -17.63 2.99 -9.53
N ASN A 90 -16.60 2.47 -10.20
CA ASN A 90 -15.30 2.13 -9.61
C ASN A 90 -15.42 1.27 -8.34
N LEU A 91 -16.41 0.37 -8.30
CA LEU A 91 -16.67 -0.51 -7.16
C LEU A 91 -15.82 -1.78 -7.21
N GLY A 92 -15.44 -2.27 -6.03
CA GLY A 92 -14.78 -3.57 -5.88
C GLY A 92 -15.76 -4.76 -6.02
N PRO A 93 -15.26 -5.99 -6.16
CA PRO A 93 -16.09 -7.17 -6.47
C PRO A 93 -17.23 -7.44 -5.48
N HIS A 94 -17.00 -7.23 -4.18
CA HIS A 94 -18.05 -7.40 -3.16
C HIS A 94 -19.17 -6.37 -3.30
N ARG A 95 -18.81 -5.10 -3.55
CA ARG A 95 -19.79 -4.01 -3.70
C ARG A 95 -20.57 -4.15 -5.01
N LEU A 96 -19.91 -4.60 -6.07
CA LEU A 96 -20.57 -4.94 -7.33
C LEU A 96 -21.56 -6.10 -7.19
N ALA A 97 -21.24 -7.14 -6.41
CA ALA A 97 -22.19 -8.23 -6.17
C ALA A 97 -23.49 -7.73 -5.51
N ILE A 98 -23.35 -6.83 -4.53
CA ILE A 98 -24.50 -6.21 -3.86
C ILE A 98 -25.27 -5.31 -4.83
N ALA A 99 -24.57 -4.47 -5.61
CA ALA A 99 -25.19 -3.58 -6.58
C ALA A 99 -25.96 -4.36 -7.66
N LEU A 100 -25.36 -5.42 -8.22
CA LEU A 100 -26.00 -6.28 -9.22
C LEU A 100 -27.25 -6.97 -8.68
N LYS A 101 -27.19 -7.47 -7.43
CA LYS A 101 -28.36 -8.08 -6.78
C LYS A 101 -29.47 -7.06 -6.53
N ARG A 102 -29.13 -5.83 -6.12
CA ARG A 102 -30.11 -4.78 -5.81
C ARG A 102 -30.74 -4.15 -7.06
N SER A 103 -29.94 -3.84 -8.07
CA SER A 103 -30.39 -3.12 -9.27
C SER A 103 -30.94 -4.02 -10.36
N PHE A 104 -30.39 -5.24 -10.51
CA PHE A 104 -30.70 -6.13 -11.63
C PHE A 104 -31.21 -7.51 -11.18
N GLY A 105 -31.29 -7.80 -9.88
CA GLY A 105 -31.71 -9.10 -9.36
C GLY A 105 -30.72 -10.25 -9.62
N ILE A 106 -29.52 -9.95 -10.15
CA ILE A 106 -28.55 -10.96 -10.56
C ILE A 106 -27.65 -11.34 -9.38
N GLY A 107 -27.77 -12.59 -8.92
CA GLY A 107 -26.91 -13.16 -7.89
C GLY A 107 -25.59 -13.68 -8.47
N SER A 108 -24.52 -12.89 -8.38
CA SER A 108 -23.16 -13.33 -8.74
C SER A 108 -22.22 -13.32 -7.54
N SER A 109 -21.41 -14.37 -7.39
CA SER A 109 -20.42 -14.40 -6.31
C SER A 109 -19.36 -13.31 -6.52
N PRO A 110 -18.83 -12.69 -5.44
CA PRO A 110 -17.72 -11.73 -5.56
C PRO A 110 -16.50 -12.30 -6.29
N TYR A 111 -16.25 -13.61 -6.16
CA TYR A 111 -15.17 -14.30 -6.85
C TYR A 111 -15.41 -14.41 -8.36
N THR A 112 -16.65 -14.68 -8.79
CA THR A 112 -17.05 -14.68 -10.20
C THR A 112 -16.83 -13.30 -10.80
N ILE A 113 -17.27 -12.24 -10.11
CA ILE A 113 -17.08 -10.86 -10.54
C ILE A 113 -15.59 -10.51 -10.62
N ARG A 114 -14.78 -10.87 -9.62
CA ARG A 114 -13.32 -10.70 -9.65
C ARG A 114 -12.72 -11.36 -10.90
N ASN A 115 -13.14 -12.57 -11.22
CA ASN A 115 -12.63 -13.30 -12.38
C ASN A 115 -13.06 -12.64 -13.70
N ILE A 116 -14.28 -12.09 -13.78
CA ILE A 116 -14.74 -11.30 -14.92
C ILE A 116 -13.86 -10.06 -15.07
N LEU A 117 -13.73 -9.23 -14.03
CA LEU A 117 -12.92 -8.00 -14.08
C LEU A 117 -11.47 -8.28 -14.48
N ARG A 118 -10.87 -9.37 -13.97
CA ARG A 118 -9.51 -9.78 -14.35
C ARG A 118 -9.39 -10.13 -15.84
N ARG A 119 -10.40 -10.79 -16.43
CA ARG A 119 -10.40 -11.13 -17.88
C ARG A 119 -10.44 -9.89 -18.77
N TYR A 120 -11.13 -8.84 -18.33
CA TYR A 120 -11.26 -7.58 -19.07
C TYR A 120 -10.22 -6.52 -18.65
N GLY A 121 -9.25 -6.87 -17.78
CA GLY A 121 -8.20 -5.95 -17.33
C GLY A 121 -8.71 -4.77 -16.49
N ILE A 122 -9.88 -4.89 -15.86
CA ILE A 122 -10.50 -3.83 -15.09
C ILE A 122 -10.05 -3.92 -13.64
N HIS A 123 -9.51 -2.82 -13.14
CA HIS A 123 -9.04 -2.69 -11.77
C HIS A 123 -9.75 -1.53 -11.08
N CYS A 124 -10.24 -1.80 -9.86
CA CYS A 124 -10.76 -0.75 -8.98
C CYS A 124 -9.62 0.23 -8.66
N ARG A 125 -9.80 1.49 -9.04
CA ARG A 125 -8.88 2.57 -8.68
C ARG A 125 -8.96 2.81 -7.18
N LYS A 126 -7.82 2.87 -6.51
CA LYS A 126 -7.75 3.27 -5.11
C LYS A 126 -7.92 4.78 -5.05
N PHE A 127 -9.03 5.26 -4.51
CA PHE A 127 -9.14 6.67 -4.13
C PHE A 127 -8.29 6.90 -2.89
N ARG A 128 -7.28 7.76 -3.01
CA ARG A 128 -6.56 8.29 -1.84
C ARG A 128 -7.50 9.30 -1.18
N MET A 129 -8.04 8.97 -0.01
CA MET A 129 -8.68 10.00 0.81
C MET A 129 -7.65 11.09 1.06
N LYS A 130 -8.04 12.37 0.94
CA LYS A 130 -7.18 13.47 1.40
C LYS A 130 -6.83 13.13 2.86
N ASN A 131 -5.53 13.03 3.17
CA ASN A 131 -5.10 12.83 4.55
C ASN A 131 -5.79 13.89 5.39
N GLY A 132 -6.59 13.47 6.37
CA GLY A 132 -7.36 14.34 7.26
C GLY A 132 -6.50 15.23 8.17
N ASN A 133 -5.22 15.44 7.83
CA ASN A 133 -4.38 16.48 8.42
C ASN A 133 -4.93 17.84 8.00
N LYS A 134 -6.00 18.28 8.67
CA LYS A 134 -6.23 19.70 8.88
C LYS A 134 -4.92 20.20 9.50
N ARG A 135 -4.10 20.92 8.73
CA ARG A 135 -2.95 21.62 9.30
C ARG A 135 -3.52 22.45 10.44
N TYR A 136 -2.97 22.23 11.65
CA TYR A 136 -3.40 22.91 12.86
C TYR A 136 -3.23 24.41 12.61
N ALA A 137 -4.32 25.11 12.31
CA ALA A 137 -4.33 26.54 12.05
C ALA A 137 -4.47 27.28 13.38
N ALA A 138 -3.52 27.05 14.30
CA ALA A 138 -3.41 27.90 15.47
C ALA A 138 -2.86 29.25 15.01
N ASN A 139 -3.49 30.35 15.43
CA ASN A 139 -2.97 31.69 15.20
C ASN A 139 -1.74 31.91 16.09
N LEU A 140 -0.56 31.46 15.63
CA LEU A 140 0.70 31.57 16.36
C LEU A 140 1.12 33.02 16.61
N GLU A 141 0.63 33.97 15.80
CA GLU A 141 0.92 35.39 15.96
C GLU A 141 0.26 35.98 17.21
N ALA A 142 -0.79 35.34 17.73
CA ALA A 142 -1.52 35.81 18.91
C ALA A 142 -0.72 35.69 20.21
N PHE A 143 0.37 34.91 20.24
CA PHE A 143 1.14 34.65 21.46
C PHE A 143 2.57 35.16 21.33
N SER A 144 3.16 35.59 22.44
CA SER A 144 4.57 35.92 22.55
C SER A 144 5.41 34.65 22.77
N PRO A 145 6.72 34.66 22.44
CA PRO A 145 7.60 33.54 22.77
C PRO A 145 7.55 33.20 24.26
N LEU A 146 7.52 31.90 24.58
CA LEU A 146 7.50 31.39 25.97
C LEU A 146 6.26 31.79 26.80
N GLU A 147 5.19 32.27 26.16
CA GLU A 147 3.94 32.66 26.83
C GLU A 147 2.96 31.49 26.96
N PHE A 148 2.81 30.68 25.91
CA PHE A 148 1.80 29.62 25.86
C PHE A 148 2.47 28.24 25.81
N TRP A 149 2.25 27.46 26.85
CA TRP A 149 2.79 26.11 27.02
C TRP A 149 1.70 25.04 26.95
N GLN A 150 1.92 24.05 26.10
CA GLN A 150 1.12 22.83 26.03
C GLN A 150 1.79 21.73 26.86
N LEU A 151 1.08 21.25 27.86
CA LEU A 151 1.49 20.17 28.75
C LEU A 151 0.84 18.86 28.31
N ASP A 152 1.66 17.82 28.21
CA ASP A 152 1.24 16.47 27.84
C ASP A 152 1.97 15.46 28.72
N VAL A 153 1.30 14.34 29.00
CA VAL A 153 1.89 13.21 29.72
C VAL A 153 1.73 11.94 28.90
N LYS A 154 2.83 11.24 28.69
CA LYS A 154 2.86 10.02 27.91
C LYS A 154 3.42 8.87 28.73
N TYR A 155 2.70 7.75 28.75
CA TYR A 155 3.27 6.47 29.18
C TYR A 155 4.27 5.98 28.13
N VAL A 156 5.55 5.87 28.50
CA VAL A 156 6.63 5.60 27.52
C VAL A 156 6.91 4.12 27.32
N VAL A 157 6.37 3.25 28.17
CA VAL A 157 6.71 1.82 28.20
C VAL A 157 5.78 1.03 27.27
N ASP A 158 5.94 1.23 25.96
CA ASP A 158 5.17 0.55 24.92
C ASP A 158 5.97 -0.61 24.31
N GLN A 159 5.52 -1.85 24.54
CA GLN A 159 6.15 -3.07 24.03
C GLN A 159 6.16 -3.15 22.50
N THR A 160 5.22 -2.49 21.82
CA THR A 160 5.13 -2.49 20.36
C THR A 160 6.07 -1.48 19.71
N ALA A 161 6.37 -0.39 20.42
CA ALA A 161 7.23 0.69 19.93
C ALA A 161 8.70 0.53 20.35
N LEU A 162 8.98 -0.10 21.50
CA LEU A 162 10.33 -0.24 22.03
C LEU A 162 11.01 -1.56 21.62
N PRO A 163 12.32 -1.57 21.36
CA PRO A 163 13.10 -2.81 21.29
C PRO A 163 12.94 -3.63 22.57
N LYS A 164 12.90 -4.97 22.43
CA LYS A 164 12.68 -5.89 23.58
C LYS A 164 13.64 -5.66 24.73
N GLU A 165 14.91 -5.38 24.42
CA GLU A 165 15.94 -5.10 25.42
C GLU A 165 15.68 -3.81 26.19
N ALA A 166 15.28 -2.74 25.49
CA ALA A 166 14.93 -1.46 26.10
C ALA A 166 13.70 -1.60 27.01
N TYR A 167 12.66 -2.28 26.54
CA TYR A 167 11.46 -2.58 27.33
C TYR A 167 11.82 -3.33 28.63
N ALA A 168 12.60 -4.42 28.52
CA ALA A 168 13.02 -5.20 29.68
C ALA A 168 13.90 -4.40 30.66
N SER A 169 14.76 -3.52 30.14
CA SER A 169 15.66 -2.69 30.96
C SER A 169 14.90 -1.70 31.85
N ILE A 170 13.77 -1.15 31.37
CA ILE A 170 12.94 -0.22 32.13
C ILE A 170 12.44 -0.88 33.42
N PHE A 171 11.92 -2.11 33.33
CA PHE A 171 11.44 -2.83 34.52
C PHE A 171 12.60 -3.36 35.37
N LYS A 172 13.66 -3.89 34.76
CA LYS A 172 14.82 -4.42 35.48
C LYS A 172 15.48 -3.36 36.35
N ASN A 173 15.64 -2.16 35.82
CA ASN A 173 16.33 -1.05 36.49
C ASN A 173 15.37 -0.09 37.21
N ARG A 174 14.06 -0.42 37.25
CA ARG A 174 13.01 0.43 37.84
C ARG A 174 13.04 1.87 37.31
N LEU A 175 13.22 2.04 36.00
CA LEU A 175 13.26 3.37 35.38
C LEU A 175 11.86 4.04 35.39
N PRO A 176 11.82 5.38 35.31
CA PRO A 176 10.58 6.13 35.12
C PRO A 176 9.76 5.64 33.92
N GLN A 177 8.43 5.62 34.07
CA GLN A 177 7.50 5.06 33.08
C GLN A 177 6.64 6.13 32.40
N TYR A 178 6.63 7.35 32.96
CA TYR A 178 5.85 8.47 32.47
C TYR A 178 6.79 9.59 32.05
N GLN A 179 6.50 10.19 30.89
CA GLN A 179 7.19 11.36 30.38
C GLN A 179 6.24 12.55 30.40
N PHE A 180 6.61 13.57 31.17
CA PHE A 180 5.95 14.86 31.19
C PHE A 180 6.64 15.77 30.18
N THR A 181 5.86 16.44 29.34
CA THR A 181 6.39 17.32 28.30
C THR A 181 5.68 18.66 28.37
N ALA A 182 6.44 19.76 28.37
CA ALA A 182 5.95 21.11 28.18
C ALA A 182 6.50 21.66 26.86
N ILE A 183 5.63 22.12 25.96
CA ILE A 183 6.02 22.66 24.65
C ILE A 183 5.47 24.07 24.50
N ASP A 184 6.35 25.04 24.25
CA ASP A 184 5.92 26.38 23.86
C ASP A 184 5.33 26.36 22.44
N VAL A 185 4.14 26.92 22.28
CA VAL A 185 3.39 26.91 21.01
C VAL A 185 4.13 27.70 19.92
N LYS A 186 4.82 28.79 20.29
CA LYS A 186 5.49 29.70 19.34
C LYS A 186 6.90 29.25 18.97
N THR A 187 7.78 29.08 19.95
CA THR A 187 9.19 28.72 19.72
C THR A 187 9.40 27.22 19.52
N ARG A 188 8.43 26.38 19.91
CA ARG A 188 8.56 24.93 19.97
C ARG A 188 9.65 24.43 20.92
N LEU A 189 10.13 25.29 21.84
CA LEU A 189 10.98 24.86 22.95
C LEU A 189 10.26 23.76 23.73
N ARG A 190 10.99 22.69 24.04
CA ARG A 190 10.46 21.51 24.72
C ARG A 190 11.23 21.24 26.00
N LEU A 191 10.52 21.19 27.11
CA LEU A 191 11.02 20.72 28.39
C LEU A 191 10.45 19.33 28.66
N ILE A 192 11.28 18.41 29.12
CA ILE A 192 10.91 17.01 29.36
C ILE A 192 11.36 16.61 30.77
N ALA A 193 10.47 15.99 31.51
CA ALA A 193 10.79 15.30 32.76
C ALA A 193 10.23 13.88 32.75
N TYR A 194 10.79 13.03 33.59
CA TYR A 194 10.38 11.64 33.72
C TYR A 194 10.01 11.33 35.18
N ASP A 195 8.95 10.56 35.37
CA ASP A 195 8.51 10.11 36.69
C ASP A 195 8.06 8.64 36.67
N HIS A 196 8.03 8.02 37.85
CA HIS A 196 7.59 6.65 38.06
C HIS A 196 6.07 6.51 38.11
N SER A 197 5.33 7.57 38.46
CA SER A 197 3.86 7.55 38.57
C SER A 197 3.17 8.71 37.86
N LEU A 198 1.97 8.45 37.34
CA LEU A 198 1.05 9.47 36.86
C LEU A 198 0.20 9.94 38.03
N SER A 199 0.49 11.13 38.55
CA SER A 199 -0.28 11.75 39.63
C SER A 199 -0.42 13.25 39.43
N PHE A 200 -1.46 13.84 40.03
CA PHE A 200 -1.64 15.29 40.07
C PHE A 200 -0.42 16.00 40.64
N HIS A 201 0.15 15.45 41.72
CA HIS A 201 1.31 16.04 42.40
C HIS A 201 2.52 16.12 41.47
N ASN A 202 2.80 15.06 40.71
CA ASN A 202 3.93 15.05 39.76
C ASN A 202 3.69 16.02 38.61
N ALA A 203 2.45 16.10 38.09
CA ALA A 203 2.08 17.04 37.05
C ALA A 203 2.23 18.51 37.52
N LEU A 204 1.74 18.83 38.72
CA LEU A 204 1.86 20.16 39.32
C LEU A 204 3.33 20.49 39.60
N THR A 205 4.10 19.55 40.15
CA THR A 205 5.53 19.74 40.43
C THR A 205 6.31 20.02 39.15
N PHE A 206 6.01 19.30 38.07
CA PHE A 206 6.61 19.55 36.76
C PHE A 206 6.24 20.94 36.22
N MET A 207 4.97 21.35 36.34
CA MET A 207 4.53 22.69 35.93
C MET A 207 5.26 23.79 36.71
N LEU A 208 5.38 23.66 38.03
CA LEU A 208 6.11 24.59 38.89
C LEU A 208 7.61 24.61 38.57
N LEU A 209 8.20 23.46 38.25
CA LEU A 209 9.59 23.37 37.81
C LEU A 209 9.81 24.13 36.48
N VAL A 210 8.90 23.99 35.53
CA VAL A 210 8.92 24.73 34.26
C VAL A 210 8.82 26.23 34.52
N GLU A 211 7.86 26.67 35.34
CA GLU A 211 7.75 28.08 35.71
C GLU A 211 9.02 28.58 36.39
N ALA A 212 9.52 27.90 37.41
CA ALA A 212 10.73 28.30 38.15
C ALA A 212 11.95 28.41 37.24
N TRP A 213 12.10 27.48 36.30
CA TRP A 213 13.13 27.54 35.27
C TRP A 213 12.95 28.77 34.38
N LEU A 214 11.75 29.05 33.88
CA LEU A 214 11.50 30.25 33.07
C LEU A 214 11.79 31.54 33.86
N ARG A 215 11.40 31.60 35.14
CA ARG A 215 11.68 32.75 36.02
C ARG A 215 13.19 32.96 36.20
N SER A 216 13.98 31.89 36.33
CA SER A 216 15.43 32.00 36.50
C SER A 216 16.15 32.53 35.24
N PHE A 217 15.54 32.37 34.07
CA PHE A 217 16.02 32.92 32.80
C PHE A 217 15.42 34.31 32.45
N GLY A 218 14.74 34.97 33.40
CA GLY A 218 14.23 36.33 33.22
C GLY A 218 12.88 36.44 32.51
N VAL A 219 12.14 35.33 32.40
CA VAL A 219 10.80 35.32 31.82
C VAL A 219 9.80 35.78 32.89
N HIS A 220 9.40 37.05 32.84
CA HIS A 220 8.53 37.66 33.85
C HIS A 220 7.09 37.92 33.38
N HIS A 221 6.78 37.70 32.10
CA HIS A 221 5.41 37.83 31.60
C HIS A 221 4.50 36.70 32.11
N HIS A 222 3.20 36.86 31.85
CA HIS A 222 2.19 35.89 32.22
C HIS A 222 2.38 34.58 31.44
N LEU A 223 2.26 33.44 32.13
CA LEU A 223 2.38 32.12 31.52
C LEU A 223 1.00 31.47 31.42
N PHE A 224 0.68 30.92 30.25
CA PHE A 224 -0.51 30.12 30.03
C PHE A 224 -0.14 28.66 29.85
N PHE A 225 -0.60 27.81 30.77
CA PHE A 225 -0.45 26.37 30.67
C PHE A 225 -1.77 25.74 30.22
N GLN A 226 -1.72 24.98 29.12
CA GLN A 226 -2.83 24.18 28.63
C GLN A 226 -2.49 22.70 28.79
N THR A 227 -3.31 21.96 29.51
CA THR A 227 -3.31 20.49 29.54
C THR A 227 -4.39 19.98 28.58
N ASP A 228 -4.15 18.85 27.90
CA ASP A 228 -5.24 18.18 27.17
C ASP A 228 -6.22 17.54 28.18
N ASN A 229 -7.52 17.71 27.97
CA ASN A 229 -8.57 17.10 28.79
C ASN A 229 -8.77 15.62 28.38
N GLY A 230 -7.67 14.86 28.33
CA GLY A 230 -7.77 13.41 28.26
C GLY A 230 -8.52 12.92 29.50
N SER A 231 -9.42 11.96 29.33
CA SER A 231 -10.23 11.37 30.41
C SER A 231 -9.42 10.80 31.59
N ASP A 232 -8.09 10.71 31.44
CA ASP A 232 -7.13 10.20 32.43
C ASP A 232 -6.22 11.31 33.01
N GLY A 233 -6.48 12.58 32.71
CA GLY A 233 -5.83 13.70 33.38
C GLY A 233 -6.27 13.78 34.84
N PRO A 234 -5.40 14.17 35.79
CA PRO A 234 -5.82 14.39 37.16
C PRO A 234 -6.81 15.56 37.18
N THR A 235 -8.07 15.26 37.44
CA THR A 235 -9.10 16.29 37.67
C THR A 235 -8.74 17.11 38.91
N PRO A 236 -9.02 18.43 38.89
CA PRO A 236 -8.77 19.32 40.01
C PRO A 236 -9.55 18.93 41.28
#